data_AF-A0A0S8KN78-F1
#
_entry.id   AF-A0A0S8KN78-F1
#
_cell.length_a   1.000
_cell.length_b   1.000
_cell.length_c   1.000
_cell.angle_alpha   90.00
_cell.angle_beta   90.00
_cell.angle_gamma   90.00
#
_symmetry.space_group_name_H-M   'P 1'
#
loop_
_entity.id
_entity.type
_entity.pdbx_description
1 polymer ?
#
loop_
_entity_poly.entity_id
_entity_poly.type
_entity_poly.pdbx_seq_one_letter_code
_entity_poly.pdbx_strand_id
1 'polypeptide(L)'
;MQHVHDPSGGDAVQVVVENMPAQRLLGLRLNPWRFNNPQDLLRFNALVLDTTHLGTWNMDILTVYERLKARIVHLHLSDYDGREHRLPGQGHLPLGELLRRMSADGYRGLIVVESCPQALGAGEDAQVRRGLIDALCFCREHFWGV
;
A
#
# COMPACT_ATOMS: atom_id res chain seq x y z
N MET A 1 -1.83 -18.37 13.76
CA MET A 1 -0.44 -18.13 14.18
C MET A 1 -0.54 -17.30 15.45
N GLN A 2 -0.04 -17.81 16.58
CA GLN A 2 -0.19 -17.15 17.87
C GLN A 2 0.75 -15.92 17.99
N HIS A 3 0.32 -15.00 18.84
CA HIS A 3 0.68 -13.59 18.94
C HIS A 3 2.19 -13.33 19.14
N VAL A 4 2.74 -12.40 18.35
CA VAL A 4 3.96 -11.66 18.70
C VAL A 4 3.54 -10.21 18.85
N HIS A 5 3.12 -9.83 20.05
CA HIS A 5 2.92 -8.43 20.43
C HIS A 5 3.43 -8.28 21.86
N ASP A 6 4.57 -7.60 22.02
CA ASP A 6 5.09 -7.22 23.33
C ASP A 6 4.31 -5.99 23.83
N PRO A 7 3.58 -6.06 24.95
CA PRO A 7 2.81 -4.94 25.49
C PRO A 7 3.64 -3.94 26.30
N SER A 8 4.95 -4.15 26.49
CA SER A 8 5.81 -3.23 27.24
C SER A 8 6.39 -2.16 26.31
N GLY A 9 5.83 -0.95 26.38
CA GLY A 9 6.07 0.17 25.46
C GLY A 9 7.47 0.81 25.53
N GLY A 10 8.53 0.05 25.26
CA GLY A 10 9.92 0.52 25.25
C GLY A 10 10.61 0.49 23.87
N ASP A 11 10.52 -0.62 23.12
CA ASP A 11 11.35 -0.87 21.92
C ASP A 11 10.61 -1.76 20.88
N ALA A 12 9.44 -1.33 20.40
CA ALA A 12 8.50 -2.23 19.72
C ALA A 12 8.82 -2.49 18.23
N VAL A 13 9.69 -3.45 17.94
CA VAL A 13 9.76 -4.08 16.62
C VAL A 13 8.48 -4.90 16.41
N GLN A 14 7.61 -4.48 15.49
CA GLN A 14 6.39 -5.20 15.13
C GLN A 14 6.60 -6.04 13.87
N VAL A 15 6.17 -7.30 13.89
CA VAL A 15 6.09 -8.14 12.69
C VAL A 15 4.75 -7.94 12.01
N VAL A 16 4.79 -7.52 10.75
CA VAL A 16 3.61 -7.22 9.92
C VAL A 16 3.64 -8.06 8.65
N VAL A 17 2.46 -8.39 8.11
CA VAL A 17 2.34 -9.19 6.89
C VAL A 17 1.79 -8.34 5.75
N GLU A 18 2.45 -8.39 4.61
CA GLU A 18 2.08 -7.65 3.41
C GLU A 18 1.32 -8.52 2.41
N ASN A 19 0.37 -7.93 1.68
CA ASN A 19 -0.24 -8.58 0.52
C ASN A 19 0.70 -8.51 -0.68
N MET A 20 1.02 -9.65 -1.28
CA MET A 20 2.00 -9.81 -2.35
C MET A 20 1.38 -9.70 -3.76
N PRO A 21 2.17 -9.31 -4.79
CA PRO A 21 1.65 -9.10 -6.13
C PRO A 21 1.37 -10.41 -6.88
N ALA A 22 0.56 -10.30 -7.93
CA ALA A 22 0.34 -11.34 -8.91
C ALA A 22 1.58 -11.52 -9.78
N GLN A 23 2.02 -12.77 -9.93
CA GLN A 23 2.97 -13.09 -10.99
C GLN A 23 2.22 -13.34 -12.29
N ARG A 24 2.83 -12.98 -13.42
CA ARG A 24 2.26 -13.25 -14.74
C ARG A 24 3.11 -14.25 -15.49
N LEU A 25 2.49 -15.32 -15.98
CA LEU A 25 3.11 -16.30 -16.87
C LEU A 25 2.17 -16.58 -18.02
N LEU A 26 2.63 -16.32 -19.25
CA LEU A 26 1.83 -16.53 -20.47
C LEU A 26 0.43 -15.88 -20.43
N GLY A 27 0.33 -14.69 -19.84
CA GLY A 27 -0.94 -13.96 -19.68
C GLY A 27 -1.82 -14.42 -18.50
N LEU A 28 -1.48 -15.51 -17.83
CA LEU A 28 -2.17 -15.99 -16.64
C LEU A 28 -1.63 -15.28 -15.38
N ARG A 29 -2.55 -14.86 -14.50
CA ARG A 29 -2.19 -14.41 -13.14
C ARG A 29 -2.02 -15.61 -12.23
N LEU A 30 -0.86 -15.73 -11.60
CA LEU A 30 -0.50 -16.81 -10.70
C LEU A 30 -0.27 -16.27 -9.29
N ASN A 31 -0.77 -17.01 -8.29
CA ASN A 31 -0.54 -16.71 -6.89
C ASN A 31 0.45 -17.72 -6.31
N PRO A 32 1.77 -17.45 -6.34
CA PRO A 32 2.75 -18.33 -5.70
C PRO A 32 2.76 -18.17 -4.17
N TRP A 33 2.07 -17.14 -3.64
CA TRP A 33 2.14 -16.74 -2.24
C TRP A 33 1.04 -17.38 -1.42
N ARG A 34 1.42 -18.09 -0.35
CA ARG A 34 0.44 -18.62 0.61
C ARG A 34 -0.18 -17.48 1.42
N PHE A 35 -1.47 -17.62 1.71
CA PHE A 35 -2.23 -16.69 2.55
C PHE A 35 -2.39 -15.27 2.00
N ASN A 36 -2.45 -15.14 0.67
CA ASN A 36 -2.39 -13.84 0.01
C ASN A 36 -3.73 -13.30 -0.53
N ASN A 37 -4.85 -13.99 -0.26
CA ASN A 37 -6.18 -13.42 -0.53
C ASN A 37 -6.72 -12.70 0.71
N PRO A 38 -7.66 -11.75 0.57
CA PRO A 38 -8.13 -10.98 1.72
C PRO A 38 -8.80 -11.80 2.85
N GLN A 39 -9.34 -13.01 2.58
CA GLN A 39 -9.85 -13.88 3.64
C GLN A 39 -8.71 -14.48 4.46
N ASP A 40 -7.64 -14.92 3.82
CA ASP A 40 -6.49 -15.49 4.50
C ASP A 40 -5.69 -14.45 5.28
N LEU A 41 -5.60 -13.21 4.78
CA LEU A 41 -4.91 -12.11 5.45
C LEU A 41 -5.55 -11.75 6.81
N LEU A 42 -6.85 -11.97 6.98
CA LEU A 42 -7.54 -11.79 8.27
C LEU A 42 -7.01 -12.69 9.39
N ARG A 43 -6.19 -13.71 9.06
CA ARG A 43 -5.56 -14.61 10.03
C ARG A 43 -4.37 -13.96 10.76
N PHE A 44 -3.90 -12.80 10.29
CA PHE A 44 -2.81 -12.03 10.90
C PHE A 44 -3.36 -10.80 11.63
N ASN A 45 -2.66 -10.34 12.68
CA ASN A 45 -3.15 -9.23 13.50
C ASN A 45 -2.67 -7.85 13.04
N ALA A 46 -1.59 -7.79 12.26
CA ALA A 46 -1.01 -6.56 11.77
C ALA A 46 -0.62 -6.74 10.30
N LEU A 47 -1.12 -5.85 9.46
CA LEU A 47 -0.98 -5.91 8.01
C LEU A 47 -0.33 -4.64 7.46
N VAL A 48 0.50 -4.83 6.44
CA VAL A 48 0.83 -3.81 5.46
C VAL A 48 -0.14 -3.98 4.31
N LEU A 49 -0.87 -2.91 3.97
CA LEU A 49 -1.62 -2.87 2.73
C LEU A 49 -0.74 -2.27 1.64
N ASP A 50 -0.40 -3.03 0.62
CA ASP A 50 0.25 -2.52 -0.59
C ASP A 50 -0.78 -2.34 -1.71
N THR A 51 -0.92 -1.10 -2.20
CA THR A 51 -1.93 -0.76 -3.20
C THR A 51 -1.60 -1.23 -4.61
N THR A 52 -0.32 -1.22 -5.02
CA THR A 52 0.03 -1.63 -6.39
C THR A 52 -0.06 -3.15 -6.54
N HIS A 53 0.26 -3.90 -5.48
CA HIS A 53 0.07 -5.35 -5.45
C HIS A 53 -1.40 -5.72 -5.67
N LEU A 54 -2.37 -4.99 -5.07
CA LEU A 54 -3.79 -5.18 -5.38
C LEU A 54 -4.13 -4.84 -6.84
N GLY A 55 -3.48 -3.82 -7.41
CA GLY A 55 -3.57 -3.47 -8.83
C GLY A 55 -3.16 -4.62 -9.75
N THR A 56 -2.08 -5.33 -9.42
CA THR A 56 -1.63 -6.50 -10.20
C THR A 56 -2.69 -7.62 -10.27
N TRP A 57 -3.49 -7.75 -9.20
CA TRP A 57 -4.61 -8.69 -9.09
C TRP A 57 -5.92 -8.18 -9.70
N ASN A 58 -5.99 -6.90 -10.09
CA ASN A 58 -7.22 -6.22 -10.48
C ASN A 58 -8.31 -6.31 -9.39
N MET A 59 -7.89 -6.17 -8.13
CA MET A 59 -8.81 -6.08 -7.00
C MET A 59 -9.27 -4.64 -6.79
N ASP A 60 -10.52 -4.48 -6.36
CA ASP A 60 -11.02 -3.20 -5.86
C ASP A 60 -10.40 -2.90 -4.49
N ILE A 61 -9.55 -1.89 -4.45
CA ILE A 61 -8.79 -1.48 -3.27
C ILE A 61 -9.70 -1.01 -2.14
N LEU A 62 -10.80 -0.32 -2.43
CA LEU A 62 -11.72 0.15 -1.39
C LEU A 62 -12.45 -1.03 -0.74
N THR A 63 -12.88 -1.99 -1.55
CA THR A 63 -13.48 -3.24 -1.06
C THR A 63 -12.50 -4.04 -0.19
N VAL A 64 -11.23 -4.17 -0.61
CA VAL A 64 -10.20 -4.87 0.18
C VAL A 64 -9.88 -4.11 1.47
N TYR A 65 -9.75 -2.79 1.40
CA TYR A 65 -9.53 -1.93 2.56
C TYR A 65 -10.64 -2.10 3.59
N GLU A 66 -11.92 -2.02 3.21
CA GLU A 66 -13.04 -2.18 4.15
C GLU A 66 -12.99 -3.50 4.92
N ARG A 67 -12.54 -4.57 4.26
CA ARG A 67 -12.40 -5.88 4.89
C ARG A 67 -11.24 -5.95 5.87
N LEU A 68 -10.12 -5.30 5.55
CA LEU A 68 -8.86 -5.45 6.28
C LEU A 68 -8.57 -4.31 7.26
N LYS A 69 -9.28 -3.18 7.19
CA LYS A 69 -8.94 -1.90 7.85
C LYS A 69 -8.60 -1.99 9.33
N ALA A 70 -9.28 -2.86 10.08
CA ALA A 70 -9.03 -3.05 11.51
C ALA A 70 -7.64 -3.65 11.83
N ARG A 71 -6.93 -4.19 10.83
CA ARG A 71 -5.63 -4.86 10.97
C ARG A 71 -4.52 -4.12 10.22
N ILE A 72 -4.83 -3.11 9.41
CA ILE A 72 -3.84 -2.34 8.66
C ILE A 72 -3.14 -1.41 9.64
N VAL A 73 -1.83 -1.58 9.77
CA VAL A 73 -0.98 -0.73 10.61
C VAL A 73 -0.04 0.12 9.77
N HIS A 74 0.24 -0.31 8.54
CA HIS A 74 1.13 0.33 7.57
C HIS A 74 0.46 0.31 6.19
N LEU A 75 0.63 1.39 5.42
CA LEU A 75 0.19 1.50 4.04
C LEU A 75 1.41 1.72 3.15
N HIS A 76 1.65 0.82 2.21
CA HIS A 76 2.52 1.05 1.07
C HIS A 76 1.67 1.61 -0.07
N LEU A 77 1.86 2.90 -0.33
CA LEU A 77 1.09 3.67 -1.27
C LEU A 77 1.87 3.83 -2.56
N SER A 78 1.37 3.19 -3.60
CA SER A 78 1.87 3.33 -4.95
C SER A 78 0.79 3.02 -5.98
N ASP A 79 0.85 3.72 -7.11
CA ASP A 79 -0.13 3.58 -8.17
C ASP A 79 0.23 2.42 -9.11
N TYR A 80 -0.68 2.09 -10.01
CA TYR A 80 -0.52 1.00 -10.96
C TYR A 80 -1.16 1.36 -12.29
N ASP A 81 -0.43 1.12 -13.37
CA ASP A 81 -0.87 1.36 -14.76
C ASP A 81 -0.68 0.13 -15.66
N GLY A 82 -0.53 -1.04 -15.05
CA GLY A 82 0.03 -2.24 -15.69
C GLY A 82 1.48 -2.50 -15.25
N ARG A 83 2.15 -1.50 -14.67
CA ARG A 83 3.46 -1.61 -14.04
C ARG A 83 3.35 -1.20 -12.57
N GLU A 84 4.07 -1.89 -11.71
CA GLU A 84 4.08 -1.62 -10.27
C GLU A 84 4.83 -0.33 -9.90
N HIS A 85 4.59 0.14 -8.68
CA HIS A 85 5.35 1.19 -7.98
C HIS A 85 5.36 2.55 -8.69
N ARG A 86 4.25 2.91 -9.35
CA ARG A 86 4.06 4.25 -9.94
C ARG A 86 3.84 5.26 -8.81
N LEU A 87 4.25 6.51 -9.04
CA LEU A 87 3.95 7.57 -8.08
C LEU A 87 2.43 7.77 -7.96
N PRO A 88 1.93 8.16 -6.78
CA PRO A 88 0.50 8.40 -6.58
C PRO A 88 -0.06 9.40 -7.62
N GLY A 89 -1.16 9.01 -8.29
CA GLY A 89 -1.78 9.83 -9.34
C GLY A 89 -1.19 9.61 -10.74
N GLN A 90 -0.21 8.73 -10.90
CA GLN A 90 0.38 8.36 -12.20
C GLN A 90 -0.07 6.98 -12.71
N GLY A 91 -1.13 6.42 -12.13
CA GLY A 91 -1.80 5.21 -12.61
C GLY A 91 -3.31 5.37 -12.59
N HIS A 92 -4.01 4.28 -12.30
CA HIS A 92 -5.47 4.23 -12.35
C HIS A 92 -6.11 3.71 -11.05
N LEU A 93 -5.34 3.58 -9.96
CA LEU A 93 -5.89 3.15 -8.68
C LEU A 93 -6.62 4.31 -7.99
N PRO A 94 -7.72 4.06 -7.25
CA PRO A 94 -8.48 5.11 -6.56
C PRO A 94 -7.79 5.55 -5.25
N LEU A 95 -6.49 5.89 -5.31
CA LEU A 95 -5.64 6.15 -4.14
C LEU A 95 -6.12 7.36 -3.33
N GLY A 96 -6.58 8.43 -3.98
CA GLY A 96 -7.11 9.59 -3.28
C GLY A 96 -8.37 9.28 -2.48
N GLU A 97 -9.24 8.42 -3.00
CA GLU A 97 -10.44 7.97 -2.29
C GLU A 97 -10.09 7.05 -1.12
N LEU A 98 -9.11 6.16 -1.30
CA LEU A 98 -8.59 5.33 -0.22
C LEU A 98 -8.05 6.19 0.92
N LEU A 99 -7.20 7.18 0.62
CA LEU A 99 -6.61 8.05 1.64
C LEU A 99 -7.68 8.85 2.41
N ARG A 100 -8.67 9.41 1.71
CA ARG A 100 -9.80 10.11 2.35
C ARG A 100 -10.58 9.17 3.27
N ARG A 101 -10.83 7.94 2.82
CA ARG A 101 -11.53 6.92 3.62
C ARG A 101 -10.73 6.52 4.85
N MET A 102 -9.43 6.29 4.72
CA MET A 102 -8.54 5.98 5.82
C MET A 102 -8.48 7.10 6.86
N SER A 103 -8.44 8.35 6.40
CA SER A 103 -8.51 9.53 7.28
C SER A 103 -9.84 9.61 8.02
N ALA A 104 -10.96 9.45 7.31
CA ALA A 104 -12.31 9.45 7.90
C ALA A 104 -12.51 8.30 8.92
N ASP A 105 -11.88 7.15 8.69
CA ASP A 105 -11.87 6.01 9.62
C ASP A 105 -10.88 6.18 10.78
N GLY A 106 -10.13 7.29 10.84
CA GLY A 106 -9.21 7.62 11.93
C GLY A 106 -7.90 6.82 11.90
N TYR A 107 -7.42 6.43 10.72
CA TYR A 107 -6.15 5.73 10.56
C TYR A 107 -4.98 6.54 11.15
N ARG A 108 -4.15 5.88 11.96
CA ARG A 108 -2.98 6.49 12.63
C ARG A 108 -1.66 5.79 12.32
N GLY A 109 -1.67 4.84 11.39
CA GLY A 109 -0.49 4.11 10.97
C GLY A 109 0.40 4.93 10.02
N LEU A 110 1.50 4.34 9.60
CA LEU A 110 2.40 4.96 8.62
C LEU A 110 1.83 4.85 7.20
N ILE A 111 2.01 5.91 6.41
CA ILE A 111 1.80 5.93 4.97
C ILE A 111 3.17 6.10 4.33
N VAL A 112 3.61 5.09 3.58
CA VAL A 112 4.90 5.04 2.91
C VAL A 112 4.65 5.10 1.41
N VAL A 113 5.20 6.10 0.73
CA VAL A 113 5.19 6.10 -0.74
C VAL A 113 6.25 5.12 -1.22
N GLU A 114 5.83 4.00 -1.79
CA GLU A 114 6.72 2.99 -2.33
C GLU A 114 6.90 3.20 -3.84
N SER A 115 8.13 3.41 -4.30
CA SER A 115 8.40 3.65 -5.72
C SER A 115 9.70 3.01 -6.15
N CYS A 116 9.83 2.73 -7.45
CA CYS A 116 11.09 2.30 -8.03
C CYS A 116 11.91 3.50 -8.54
N PRO A 117 13.26 3.42 -8.55
CA PRO A 117 14.10 4.53 -9.01
C PRO A 117 13.71 5.08 -10.39
N GLN A 118 13.30 4.20 -11.31
CA GLN A 118 12.89 4.59 -12.64
C GLN A 118 11.59 5.42 -12.65
N ALA A 119 10.61 5.07 -11.81
CA ALA A 119 9.37 5.83 -11.69
C ALA A 119 9.60 7.22 -11.04
N LEU A 120 10.64 7.34 -10.21
CA LEU A 120 11.07 8.60 -9.61
C LEU A 120 11.92 9.48 -10.54
N GLY A 121 12.31 9.01 -11.73
CA GLY A 121 13.22 9.75 -12.60
C GLY A 121 14.67 9.75 -12.12
N ALA A 122 15.10 8.67 -11.45
CA ALA A 122 16.48 8.52 -11.00
C ALA A 122 17.47 8.68 -12.16
N GLY A 123 18.51 9.48 -11.91
CA GLY A 123 19.43 9.99 -12.93
C GLY A 123 19.35 11.51 -13.06
N GLU A 124 18.23 12.12 -12.68
CA GLU A 124 18.03 13.57 -12.69
C GLU A 124 17.43 14.05 -11.36
N ASP A 125 18.27 14.62 -10.47
CA ASP A 125 17.89 15.04 -9.12
C ASP A 125 16.67 15.98 -9.09
N ALA A 126 16.53 16.83 -10.10
CA ALA A 126 15.39 17.74 -10.22
C ALA A 126 14.07 16.98 -10.44
N GLN A 127 14.09 15.89 -11.20
CA GLN A 127 12.91 15.04 -11.44
C GLN A 127 12.57 14.24 -10.19
N VAL A 128 13.57 13.65 -9.53
CA VAL A 128 13.39 12.94 -8.26
C VAL A 128 12.77 13.85 -7.21
N ARG A 129 13.32 15.05 -7.03
CA ARG A 129 12.78 16.04 -6.10
C ARG A 129 11.33 16.40 -6.43
N ARG A 130 11.02 16.62 -7.71
CA ARG A 130 9.64 16.92 -8.14
C ARG A 130 8.69 15.78 -7.80
N GLY A 131 9.04 14.55 -8.16
CA GLY A 131 8.21 13.37 -7.88
C GLY A 131 7.95 13.16 -6.38
N LEU A 132 8.95 13.37 -5.53
CA LEU A 132 8.79 13.29 -4.07
C LEU A 132 7.88 14.40 -3.52
N ILE A 133 8.01 15.63 -4.02
CA ILE A 133 7.12 16.74 -3.64
C ILE A 133 5.69 16.43 -4.07
N ASP A 134 5.48 16.00 -5.31
CA ASP A 134 4.16 15.73 -5.86
C ASP A 134 3.47 14.59 -5.10
N ALA A 135 4.21 13.52 -4.77
CA ALA A 135 3.69 12.42 -3.94
C ALA A 135 3.32 12.87 -2.52
N LEU A 136 4.13 13.73 -1.90
CA LEU A 136 3.84 14.30 -0.59
C LEU A 136 2.58 15.19 -0.63
N CYS A 137 2.46 16.03 -1.64
CA CYS A 137 1.27 16.87 -1.86
C CYS A 137 0.03 16.00 -2.04
N PHE A 138 0.08 14.97 -2.89
CA PHE A 138 -1.03 14.03 -3.09
C PHE A 138 -1.48 13.39 -1.76
N CYS A 139 -0.52 12.95 -0.94
CA CYS A 139 -0.83 12.34 0.35
C CYS A 139 -1.51 13.35 1.30
N ARG A 140 -1.00 14.59 1.38
CA ARG A 140 -1.56 15.63 2.26
C ARG A 140 -2.94 16.08 1.82
N GLU A 141 -3.10 16.31 0.52
CA GLU A 141 -4.36 16.76 -0.08
C GLU A 141 -5.46 15.73 0.20
N HIS A 142 -5.18 14.44 -0.01
CA HIS A 142 -6.20 13.42 0.10
C HIS A 142 -6.35 12.82 1.50
N PHE A 143 -5.33 12.89 2.36
CA PHE A 143 -5.45 12.38 3.74
C PHE A 143 -5.90 13.47 4.72
N TRP A 144 -5.46 14.72 4.57
CA TRP A 144 -5.81 15.80 5.50
C TRP A 144 -6.63 16.93 4.87
N GLY A 145 -6.75 16.98 3.54
CA GLY A 145 -7.44 18.09 2.86
C GLY A 145 -6.64 19.39 2.84
N VAL A 146 -5.31 19.32 2.96
CA VAL A 146 -4.38 20.48 3.01
C VAL A 146 -3.20 20.34 2.08
#